data_AF-A0A6B2SXY9-F1
#
_entry.id   AF-A0A6B2SXY9-F1
#
_cell.length_a   1.000
_cell.length_b   1.000
_cell.length_c   1.000
_cell.angle_alpha   90.00
_cell.angle_beta   90.00
_cell.angle_gamma   90.00
#
_symmetry.space_group_name_H-M   'P 1'
#
loop_
_entity.id
_entity.type
_entity.pdbx_description
1 polymer ?
#
loop_
_entity_poly.entity_id
_entity_poly.type
_entity_poly.pdbx_seq_one_letter_code
_entity_poly.pdbx_strand_id
1 'polypeptide(L)' 'MDAAFSAEQGEIRRTLREVISKRCGPDEVRAAVRTPEGHDTALWAALAEQLGLPGLALPEACGGVGCT' A
#
# COMPACT_ATOMS: atom_id res chain seq x y z
N MET A 1 10.00 -19.58 16.13
CA MET A 1 9.30 -18.81 15.10
C MET A 1 10.21 -17.67 14.73
N ASP A 2 10.73 -17.66 13.51
CA ASP A 2 11.52 -16.53 13.01
C ASP A 2 10.54 -15.44 12.57
N ALA A 3 10.68 -14.25 13.16
CA ALA A 3 9.83 -13.10 12.87
C ALA A 3 10.49 -12.15 11.84
N ALA A 4 11.63 -12.54 11.27
CA ALA A 4 12.27 -11.80 10.20
C ALA A 4 11.38 -11.81 8.94
N PHE A 5 11.33 -10.66 8.26
CA PHE A 5 10.68 -10.56 6.96
C PHE A 5 11.39 -11.43 5.94
N SER A 6 10.62 -12.01 5.02
CA SER A 6 11.20 -12.61 3.80
C SER A 6 11.89 -11.52 2.95
N ALA A 7 12.80 -11.93 2.07
CA ALA A 7 13.45 -11.01 1.13
C ALA A 7 12.41 -10.26 0.27
N GLU A 8 11.39 -10.96 -0.18
CA GLU A 8 10.27 -10.39 -0.94
C GLU A 8 9.49 -9.34 -0.13
N GLN A 9 9.13 -9.66 1.12
CA GLN A 9 8.48 -8.70 2.03
C GLN A 9 9.37 -7.47 2.27
N GLY A 10 10.69 -7.65 2.33
CA GLY A 10 11.67 -6.57 2.40
C GLY A 10 11.62 -5.61 1.21
N GLU A 11 11.61 -6.16 -0.01
CA GLU A 11 11.54 -5.36 -1.25
C GLU A 11 10.19 -4.65 -1.42
N ILE A 12 9.08 -5.32 -1.10
CA ILE A 12 7.74 -4.70 -1.07
C ILE A 12 7.75 -3.51 -0.10
N ARG A 13 8.27 -3.71 1.12
CA ARG A 13 8.34 -2.65 2.14
C ARG A 13 9.21 -1.46 1.71
N ARG A 14 10.33 -1.72 1.04
CA ARG A 14 11.21 -0.68 0.50
C ARG A 14 10.48 0.15 -0.56
N THR A 15 9.90 -0.50 -1.55
CA THR A 15 9.18 0.14 -2.66
C THR A 15 8.02 1.00 -2.14
N LEU A 16 7.23 0.44 -1.22
CA LEU A 16 6.14 1.15 -0.54
C LEU A 16 6.62 2.42 0.16
N ARG A 17 7.72 2.34 0.90
CA ARG A 17 8.28 3.49 1.60
C ARG A 17 8.70 4.60 0.65
N GLU A 18 9.32 4.25 -0.49
CA GLU A 18 9.72 5.23 -1.50
C GLU A 18 8.51 5.92 -2.14
N VAL A 19 7.43 5.20 -2.42
CA VAL A 19 6.19 5.77 -2.97
C VAL A 19 5.50 6.68 -1.95
N ILE A 20 5.28 6.18 -0.73
CA ILE A 20 4.57 6.92 0.33
C ILE A 20 5.36 8.18 0.73
N SER A 21 6.69 8.11 0.83
CA SER A 21 7.50 9.28 1.20
C SER A 21 7.44 10.41 0.17
N LYS A 22 7.15 10.10 -1.10
CA LYS A 22 6.99 11.11 -2.17
C LYS A 22 5.58 11.69 -2.27
N ARG A 23 4.57 11.01 -1.72
CA ARG A 23 3.15 11.31 -1.97
C ARG A 23 2.33 11.59 -0.72
N CYS A 24 2.83 11.22 0.46
CA CYS A 24 2.15 11.35 1.75
C CYS A 24 2.94 12.23 2.72
N GLY A 25 3.43 13.38 2.25
CA GLY A 25 3.95 14.40 3.16
C GLY A 25 2.82 15.01 4.03
N PRO A 26 3.16 15.75 5.09
CA PRO A 26 2.17 16.28 6.02
C PRO A 26 1.12 17.18 5.36
N ASP A 27 1.51 17.95 4.34
CA ASP A 27 0.60 18.84 3.61
C ASP A 27 -0.27 18.07 2.62
N GLU A 28 0.30 17.09 1.91
CA GLU A 28 -0.44 16.22 0.99
C GLU A 28 -1.50 15.42 1.74
N VAL A 29 -1.14 14.85 2.90
CA VAL A 29 -2.10 14.13 3.76
C VAL A 29 -3.20 15.07 4.24
N ARG A 30 -2.86 16.28 4.71
CA ARG A 30 -3.86 17.27 5.12
C ARG A 30 -4.78 17.70 3.97
N ALA A 31 -4.25 17.80 2.75
CA ALA A 31 -5.05 18.12 1.58
C ALA A 31 -5.99 16.97 1.21
N ALA A 32 -5.49 15.74 1.19
CA ALA A 32 -6.25 14.54 0.85
C ALA A 32 -7.44 14.31 1.81
N VAL A 33 -7.24 14.43 3.12
CA VAL A 33 -8.34 14.23 4.10
C VAL A 33 -9.44 15.30 4.02
N ARG A 34 -9.18 16.42 3.34
CA ARG A 34 -10.17 17.48 3.12
C ARG A 34 -10.94 17.33 1.82
N THR A 35 -10.58 16.38 0.95
CA THR A 35 -11.40 16.07 -0.23
C THR A 35 -12.64 15.27 0.18
N PRO A 36 -13.70 15.24 -0.64
CA PRO A 36 -14.87 14.41 -0.39
C PRO A 36 -14.55 12.92 -0.20
N GLU A 37 -13.54 12.41 -0.91
CA GLU A 37 -13.08 11.02 -0.84
C GLU A 37 -12.24 10.76 0.42
N GLY A 38 -11.67 11.81 1.03
CA GLY A 38 -10.88 11.74 2.26
C GLY A 38 -9.50 11.09 2.11
N HIS A 39 -9.06 10.82 0.88
CA HIS A 39 -7.77 10.22 0.57
C HIS A 39 -7.30 10.59 -0.85
N ASP A 40 -6.02 10.39 -1.15
CA ASP A 40 -5.48 10.53 -2.53
C ASP A 40 -5.93 9.31 -3.37
N THR A 41 -6.96 9.50 -4.18
CA THR A 41 -7.53 8.46 -5.05
C THR A 41 -6.56 7.96 -6.11
N ALA A 42 -5.67 8.83 -6.61
CA ALA A 42 -4.66 8.44 -7.59
C ALA A 42 -3.57 7.59 -6.95
N LEU A 43 -3.14 7.93 -5.74
CA LEU A 43 -2.25 7.08 -4.96
C LEU A 43 -2.91 5.74 -4.65
N TRP A 44 -4.18 5.75 -4.23
CA TRP A 44 -4.90 4.51 -3.94
C TRP A 44 -4.99 3.58 -5.16
N ALA A 45 -5.33 4.12 -6.34
CA ALA A 45 -5.35 3.36 -7.58
C ALA A 45 -3.96 2.78 -7.90
N ALA A 46 -2.88 3.56 -7.76
CA ALA A 46 -1.52 3.07 -8.00
C ALA A 46 -1.15 1.90 -7.06
N LEU A 47 -1.48 2.02 -5.76
CA LEU A 47 -1.21 0.98 -4.77
C LEU A 47 -2.04 -0.29 -5.00
N ALA A 48 -3.30 -0.14 -5.43
CA ALA A 48 -4.20 -1.25 -5.66
C ALA A 48 -3.92 -1.97 -6.99
N GLU A 49 -3.73 -1.23 -8.08
CA GLU A 49 -3.65 -1.80 -9.43
C GLU A 49 -2.22 -2.18 -9.82
N GLN A 50 -1.21 -1.38 -9.47
CA GLN A 50 0.17 -1.65 -9.88
C GLN A 50 0.90 -2.57 -8.91
N LEU A 51 0.61 -2.43 -7.61
CA LEU A 51 1.30 -3.21 -6.56
C LEU A 51 0.43 -4.32 -5.96
N GLY A 52 -0.88 -4.34 -6.23
CA GLY A 52 -1.78 -5.39 -5.74
C GLY A 52 -1.89 -5.47 -4.21
N LEU A 53 -1.52 -4.40 -3.50
CA LEU A 53 -1.31 -4.46 -2.04
C LEU A 53 -2.53 -4.90 -1.24
N PRO A 54 -3.76 -4.44 -1.54
CA PRO A 54 -4.93 -4.92 -0.82
C PRO A 54 -5.13 -6.43 -0.97
N GLY A 55 -4.73 -7.00 -2.11
CA GLY A 55 -4.81 -8.43 -2.39
C GLY A 55 -3.82 -9.28 -1.60
N LEU A 56 -2.71 -8.70 -1.10
CA LEU A 56 -1.70 -9.43 -0.32
C LEU A 56 -2.31 -10.06 0.93
N ALA A 57 -3.15 -9.33 1.64
CA ALA A 57 -3.76 -9.80 2.88
C ALA A 57 -5.10 -10.52 2.69
N LEU A 58 -5.59 -10.62 1.45
CA LEU A 58 -6.89 -11.22 1.15
C LEU A 58 -6.75 -12.69 0.72
N PRO A 59 -7.72 -13.55 1.07
CA PRO A 59 -7.78 -14.91 0.53
C PRO A 59 -7.99 -14.93 -0.99
N GLU A 60 -7.55 -16.01 -1.63
CA GLU A 60 -7.76 -16.26 -3.06
C GLU A 60 -9.24 -16.25 -3.46
N ALA A 61 -10.14 -16.70 -2.58
CA ALA A 61 -11.60 -16.64 -2.81
C ALA A 61 -12.13 -15.21 -3.00
N CYS A 62 -11.38 -14.21 -2.53
CA CYS A 62 -11.66 -12.79 -2.71
C CYS A 62 -10.79 -12.14 -3.80
N GLY A 63 -10.04 -12.94 -4.57
CA GLY A 63 -9.08 -12.47 -5.57
C GLY A 63 -7.74 -12.00 -5.00
N GLY A 64 -7.43 -12.35 -3.74
CA GLY A 64 -6.14 -12.07 -3.11
C GLY A 64 -5.11 -13.20 -3.29
N VAL A 65 -3.96 -13.05 -2.63
CA VAL A 65 -2.85 -14.03 -2.69
C VAL A 65 -2.51 -14.67 -1.34
N GLY A 66 -3.23 -14.29 -0.28
CA GLY A 66 -3.13 -14.94 1.03
C GLY A 66 -1.72 -14.89 1.65
N CYS A 67 -0.96 -13.81 1.45
CA CYS A 67 0.33 -13.61 2.09
C CYS A 67 0.12 -13.36 3.60
N THR A 68 0.17 -14.44 4.40
CA THR A 68 0.24 -14.40 5.87
C THR A 68 1.66 -14.61 6.36
#